data_AF-A0A968XDM9-F1
#
_entry.id   AF-A0A968XDM9-F1
#
_cell.length_a   1.000
_cell.length_b   1.000
_cell.length_c   1.000
_cell.angle_alpha   90.00
_cell.angle_beta   90.00
_cell.angle_gamma   90.00
#
_symmetry.space_group_name_H-M   'P 1'
#
loop_
_entity.id
_entity.type
_entity.pdbx_description
1 polymer ?
#
loop_
_entity_poly.entity_id
_entity_poly.type
_entity_poly.pdbx_seq_one_letter_code
_entity_poly.pdbx_strand_id
1 'polypeptide(L)' 'MTTQQLEARLVTLEEEMVEVKPLLMTKEETPQMPWWDKIAGSFADDPDFDEAGRLGRELRRSAQDNWLDRVD' A
#
# COMPACT_ATOMS: atom_id res chain seq x y z
N MET A 1 3.08 -18.21 35.27
CA MET A 1 2.54 -18.89 34.07
C MET A 1 3.36 -20.14 33.86
N THR A 2 2.74 -21.31 33.78
CA THR A 2 3.43 -22.60 33.62
C THR A 2 3.56 -22.96 32.14
N THR A 3 4.47 -23.89 31.81
CA THR A 3 4.61 -24.44 30.45
C THR A 3 3.29 -24.99 29.91
N GLN A 4 2.52 -25.66 30.76
CA GLN A 4 1.20 -26.20 30.41
C GLN A 4 0.19 -25.11 30.01
N GLN A 5 0.25 -23.95 30.67
CA GLN A 5 -0.60 -22.80 30.34
C GLN A 5 -0.17 -22.13 29.02
N LEU A 6 1.11 -22.23 28.63
CA LEU A 6 1.60 -21.77 27.34
C LEU A 6 1.14 -22.70 26.22
N GLU A 7 1.29 -24.01 26.40
CA GLU A 7 0.86 -25.03 25.43
C GLU A 7 -0.64 -24.93 25.14
N ALA A 8 -1.48 -24.78 26.17
CA ALA A 8 -2.92 -24.62 25.99
C ALA A 8 -3.27 -23.38 25.15
N ARG A 9 -2.58 -22.25 25.38
CA ARG A 9 -2.78 -21.03 24.59
C ARG A 9 -2.27 -21.17 23.16
N LEU A 10 -1.19 -21.93 22.97
CA LEU A 10 -0.64 -22.19 21.64
C LEU A 10 -1.60 -23.04 20.81
N VAL A 11 -2.18 -24.09 21.41
CA VAL A 11 -3.19 -24.93 20.75
C VAL A 11 -4.39 -24.09 20.31
N THR A 12 -4.95 -23.25 21.19
CA THR A 12 -6.05 -22.36 20.82
C THR A 12 -5.68 -21.44 19.65
N LEU A 13 -4.45 -20.88 19.67
CA LEU A 13 -4.00 -20.00 18.59
C LEU A 13 -3.80 -20.77 17.27
N GLU A 14 -3.32 -22.01 17.33
CA GLU A 14 -3.15 -22.87 16.15
C GLU A 14 -4.50 -23.25 15.54
N GLU A 15 -5.51 -23.55 16.36
CA GLU A 15 -6.89 -23.81 15.93
C GLU A 15 -7.50 -22.57 15.26
N GLU A 16 -7.42 -21.40 15.89
CA GLU A 16 -7.90 -20.14 15.29
C GLU A 16 -7.17 -19.82 13.97
N MET A 17 -5.88 -20.11 13.89
CA MET A 17 -5.09 -19.88 12.68
C MET A 17 -5.52 -20.79 11.52
N VAL A 18 -5.98 -22.02 11.81
CA VAL A 18 -6.55 -22.93 10.81
C VAL A 18 -7.85 -22.36 10.22
N GLU A 19 -8.66 -21.66 11.03
CA GLU A 19 -9.89 -21.02 10.57
C GLU A 19 -9.65 -19.72 9.79
N VAL A 20 -8.67 -18.92 10.20
CA VAL A 20 -8.38 -17.61 9.58
C VAL A 20 -7.68 -17.74 8.22
N LYS A 21 -6.75 -18.69 8.05
CA LYS A 21 -5.96 -18.83 6.82
C LYS A 21 -6.82 -18.98 5.54
N PRO A 22 -7.85 -19.84 5.49
CA PRO A 22 -8.73 -19.97 4.32
C PRO A 22 -9.50 -18.69 3.97
N LEU A 23 -9.84 -17.87 4.97
CA LEU A 23 -10.53 -16.58 4.76
C LEU A 23 -9.63 -15.56 4.05
N LEU A 24 -8.30 -15.72 4.15
CA LEU A 24 -7.34 -14.88 3.44
C LEU A 24 -7.09 -15.38 2.01
N MET A 25 -7.10 -16.70 1.81
CA MET A 25 -6.87 -17.30 0.49
C MET A 25 -7.99 -17.01 -0.52
N THR A 26 -9.23 -16.86 -0.07
CA THR A 26 -10.34 -16.44 -0.94
C THR A 26 -10.16 -15.02 -1.53
N LYS A 27 -9.29 -14.18 -0.94
CA LYS A 27 -8.97 -12.85 -1.46
C LYS A 27 -7.85 -12.86 -2.51
N GLU A 28 -7.02 -13.90 -2.53
CA GLU A 28 -5.80 -13.97 -3.34
C GLU A 28 -5.92 -14.89 -4.57
N GLU A 29 -6.93 -15.78 -4.64
CA GLU A 29 -6.99 -16.83 -5.67
C GLU A 29 -7.66 -16.47 -7.00
N THR A 30 -8.22 -15.28 -7.16
CA THR A 30 -8.45 -14.77 -8.52
C THR A 30 -7.27 -13.90 -8.91
N PRO A 31 -6.53 -14.21 -10.00
CA PRO A 31 -5.70 -13.21 -10.67
C PRO A 31 -6.65 -12.21 -11.35
N GLN A 32 -7.39 -11.45 -10.53
CA GLN A 32 -7.93 -10.17 -10.92
C GLN A 32 -6.68 -9.35 -11.21
N MET A 33 -6.44 -9.11 -12.50
CA MET A 33 -5.53 -8.11 -13.05
C MET A 33 -4.95 -7.20 -11.96
N PRO A 34 -3.61 -7.17 -11.77
CA PRO A 34 -2.98 -6.36 -10.74
C PRO A 34 -3.61 -4.97 -10.67
N TRP A 35 -3.84 -4.46 -9.46
CA TRP A 35 -4.57 -3.19 -9.30
C TRP A 35 -3.95 -2.04 -10.12
N TRP A 36 -2.63 -2.07 -10.34
CA TRP A 36 -1.91 -1.09 -11.15
C TRP A 36 -2.26 -1.21 -12.66
N ASP A 37 -2.46 -2.43 -13.17
CA ASP A 37 -2.96 -2.66 -14.54
C ASP A 37 -4.39 -2.09 -14.71
N LYS A 38 -5.19 -2.06 -13.63
CA LYS A 38 -6.55 -1.49 -13.67
C LYS A 38 -6.58 0.03 -13.81
N ILE A 39 -5.53 0.72 -13.36
CA ILE A 39 -5.50 2.19 -13.28
C ILE A 39 -4.48 2.84 -14.22
N ALA A 40 -3.56 2.05 -14.79
CA ALA A 40 -2.56 2.55 -15.71
C ALA A 40 -3.23 3.12 -16.96
N GLY A 41 -2.94 4.37 -17.29
CA GLY A 41 -3.51 5.05 -18.45
C GLY A 41 -4.95 5.53 -18.29
N SER A 42 -5.58 5.43 -17.10
CA SER A 42 -6.95 5.94 -16.89
C SER A 42 -7.10 7.45 -17.14
N PHE A 43 -5.98 8.19 -17.18
CA PHE A 43 -5.91 9.62 -17.46
C PHE A 43 -5.11 9.94 -18.73
N ALA A 44 -4.89 8.97 -19.63
CA ALA A 44 -4.02 9.15 -20.80
C ALA A 44 -4.47 10.30 -21.73
N ASP A 45 -5.77 10.53 -21.83
CA ASP A 45 -6.37 11.58 -22.67
C ASP A 45 -6.90 12.77 -21.85
N ASP A 46 -6.58 12.85 -20.55
CA ASP A 46 -7.06 13.92 -19.67
C ASP A 46 -6.01 15.06 -19.59
N PRO A 47 -6.29 16.24 -20.18
CA PRO A 47 -5.35 17.37 -20.14
C PRO A 47 -5.11 17.92 -18.74
N ASP A 48 -6.03 17.71 -17.79
CA ASP A 48 -5.86 18.19 -16.41
C ASP A 48 -4.79 17.37 -15.67
N PHE A 49 -4.56 16.12 -16.06
CA PHE A 49 -3.51 15.27 -15.49
C PHE A 49 -2.11 15.83 -15.78
N ASP A 50 -1.88 16.27 -17.02
CA ASP A 50 -0.63 16.89 -17.44
C ASP A 50 -0.39 18.22 -16.72
N GLU A 51 -1.45 19.02 -16.55
CA GLU A 51 -1.37 20.30 -15.84
C GLU A 51 -1.09 20.11 -14.35
N ALA A 52 -1.73 19.14 -13.69
CA ALA A 52 -1.40 18.76 -12.32
C ALA A 52 0.07 18.31 -12.20
N GLY A 53 0.57 17.56 -13.18
CA GLY A 53 1.98 17.20 -13.28
C GLY A 53 2.91 18.42 -13.40
N ARG A 54 2.54 19.41 -14.23
CA ARG A 54 3.28 20.66 -14.42
C ARG A 54 3.35 21.46 -13.12
N LEU A 55 2.21 21.66 -12.46
CA LEU A 55 2.10 22.39 -11.19
C LEU A 55 2.91 21.69 -10.08
N GLY A 56 2.84 20.36 -10.00
CA GLY A 56 3.64 19.59 -9.04
C GLY A 56 5.16 19.74 -9.26
N ARG A 57 5.63 19.81 -10.51
CA ARG A 57 7.04 20.08 -10.83
C ARG A 57 7.45 21.51 -10.46
N GLU A 58 6.58 22.48 -10.67
CA GLU A 58 6.80 23.87 -10.28
C GLU A 58 6.95 24.02 -8.76
N LEU A 59 6.04 23.40 -7.99
CA LEU A 59 6.10 23.40 -6.52
C LEU A 59 7.38 22.72 -5.97
N ARG A 60 7.79 21.59 -6.55
CA ARG A 60 9.03 20.92 -6.09
C ARG A 60 10.27 21.75 -6.37
N ARG A 61 10.33 22.43 -7.52
CA ARG A 61 11.44 23.35 -7.83
C ARG A 61 11.48 24.52 -6.87
N SER A 62 10.34 25.19 -6.64
CA SER A 62 10.31 26.31 -5.69
C SER A 62 10.65 25.88 -4.26
N ALA A 63 10.26 24.68 -3.84
CA ALA A 63 10.64 24.13 -2.54
C ALA A 63 12.15 23.84 -2.45
N GLN A 64 12.76 23.34 -3.53
CA GLN A 64 14.20 23.07 -3.60
C GLN A 64 15.02 24.37 -3.64
N ASP A 65 14.60 25.35 -4.43
CA ASP A 65 15.26 26.66 -4.53
C ASP A 65 15.18 27.39 -3.17
N ASN A 66 14.00 27.41 -2.54
CA ASN A 66 13.82 27.94 -1.19
C ASN A 66 14.59 27.15 -0.11
N TRP A 67 14.92 25.87 -0.36
CA TRP A 67 15.77 25.12 0.55
C TRP A 67 17.24 25.54 0.39
N LEU A 68 17.70 25.78 -0.83
CA LEU A 68 19.05 26.28 -1.11
C LEU A 68 19.25 27.71 -0.57
N ASP A 69 18.28 28.61 -0.77
CA ASP A 69 18.31 29.99 -0.24
C ASP A 69 18.38 30.09 1.30
N ARG A 70 18.05 29.02 2.02
CA ARG A 70 18.07 28.97 3.49
C ARG A 70 19.33 28.34 4.08
N VAL A 71 20.22 27.81 3.23
CA VAL A 71 21.43 27.08 3.64
C VAL A 71 22.72 27.86 3.30
N ASP A 72 22.60 28.96 2.55
CA ASP A 72 23.63 30.00 2.34
C ASP A 72 23.46 31.18 3.31
#